data_AF-A0A7X3RJ33-F1
#
_entry.id   AF-A0A7X3RJ33-F1
#
_cell.length_a   1.000
_cell.length_b   1.000
_cell.length_c   1.000
_cell.angle_alpha   90.00
_cell.angle_beta   90.00
_cell.angle_gamma   90.00
#
_symmetry.space_group_name_H-M   'P 1'
#
loop_
_entity.id
_entity.type
_entity.pdbx_description
1 polymer ?
#
loop_
_entity_poly.entity_id
_entity_poly.type
_entity_poly.pdbx_seq_one_letter_code
_entity_poly.pdbx_strand_id
1 'polypeptide(L)'
;MKSNCISIVVYIFLLTVFVIGCQDNRSALKEIEKQLEAGTPQAAAEGLEAFIETAPEDPKARLLLGKAYNALGRYNDAVEQLQKASQLYAAQPEARTAARLELARTYLRFGDRTSAFRVLRLVQRSTSDPETLREIIELVGDSYQTRRLTQGDSDNYSPTFSPDGTQIAFASFRADNGEIYMMDLNGRIRQRVTYTTDFNDSSPTFLKTPNYLFYSSEPKSSREVKVVIQSSGSTPIYASFNLTHIHSKITRQILAVSFGARVPRTSPAGNQVVYESNADGNLELYLLDLDGVDLSQFTPEDVAPKRITFNETDDGSPTFFPDGKRIMFVSSRNEVNQLYTIDIDGQNETHFNPSRYDCYNPTVSPDGQTIAYVSARDGDWEIYLIGADGKNERRVTNDIGRSIQPAFSPDGRHLVFVSDRSDTFHIYLMSFDEPVTREDLAKRLQ
;
A
#
# COMPACT_ATOMS: atom_id res chain seq x y z
N MET A 1 -6.81 2.94 -89.32
CA MET A 1 -7.11 1.56 -88.85
C MET A 1 -6.08 1.17 -87.79
N LYS A 2 -6.54 0.86 -86.56
CA LYS A 2 -5.94 0.02 -85.49
C LYS A 2 -4.58 0.47 -84.89
N SER A 3 -4.54 0.88 -83.60
CA SER A 3 -4.22 0.06 -82.40
C SER A 3 -2.75 -0.40 -82.36
N ASN A 4 -1.90 -0.20 -81.34
CA ASN A 4 -2.11 -0.30 -79.90
C ASN A 4 -1.00 0.41 -79.09
N CYS A 5 -1.38 1.05 -77.98
CA CYS A 5 -0.57 1.21 -76.75
C CYS A 5 -0.42 -0.14 -76.03
N ILE A 6 0.66 -0.33 -75.25
CA ILE A 6 0.94 -1.30 -74.14
C ILE A 6 2.49 -1.40 -74.08
N SER A 7 3.24 -1.26 -72.97
CA SER A 7 2.96 -1.33 -71.54
C SER A 7 4.05 -0.59 -70.75
N ILE A 8 3.64 0.31 -69.87
CA ILE A 8 4.31 0.60 -68.60
C ILE A 8 3.31 0.11 -67.53
N VAL A 9 3.83 -0.41 -66.41
CA VAL A 9 3.13 -0.79 -65.15
C VAL A 9 3.32 -2.28 -64.82
N VAL A 10 4.47 -2.60 -64.23
CA VAL A 10 4.62 -3.74 -63.29
C VAL A 10 5.60 -3.29 -62.20
N TYR A 11 5.19 -2.40 -61.30
CA TYR A 11 5.96 -2.07 -60.08
C TYR A 11 5.08 -1.38 -59.01
N ILE A 12 3.82 -1.81 -58.81
CA ILE A 12 2.93 -1.25 -57.75
C ILE A 12 2.19 -2.34 -56.94
N PHE A 13 2.34 -3.64 -57.23
CA PHE A 13 1.57 -4.69 -56.52
C PHE A 13 2.27 -5.37 -55.33
N LEU A 14 3.55 -5.08 -55.07
CA LEU A 14 4.30 -5.69 -53.94
C LEU A 14 4.32 -4.82 -52.67
N LEU A 15 3.96 -3.53 -52.76
CA LEU A 15 3.88 -2.64 -51.59
C LEU A 15 2.49 -2.60 -50.95
N THR A 16 1.43 -2.87 -51.72
CA THR A 16 0.04 -2.81 -51.21
C THR A 16 -0.35 -4.05 -50.38
N VAL A 17 0.16 -5.24 -50.69
CA VAL A 17 -0.11 -6.46 -49.89
C VAL A 17 0.58 -6.42 -48.52
N PHE A 18 1.78 -5.83 -48.44
CA PHE A 18 2.51 -5.69 -47.18
C PHE A 18 1.86 -4.67 -46.24
N VAL A 19 1.31 -3.57 -46.80
CA VAL A 19 0.64 -2.52 -46.00
C VAL A 19 -0.73 -2.99 -45.49
N ILE A 20 -1.49 -3.75 -46.28
CA ILE A 20 -2.81 -4.28 -45.86
C ILE A 20 -2.63 -5.38 -44.78
N GLY A 21 -1.68 -6.30 -44.95
CA GLY A 21 -1.38 -7.33 -43.92
C GLY A 21 -0.80 -6.76 -42.62
N CYS A 22 -0.01 -5.69 -42.67
CA CYS A 22 0.49 -5.02 -41.46
C CYS A 22 -0.61 -4.25 -40.70
N GLN A 23 -1.61 -3.71 -41.40
CA GLN A 23 -2.67 -2.95 -40.77
C GLN A 23 -3.65 -3.88 -40.02
N ASP A 24 -4.02 -5.01 -40.62
CA ASP A 24 -4.88 -6.03 -40.00
C ASP A 24 -4.22 -6.67 -38.77
N ASN A 25 -2.92 -6.97 -38.85
CA ASN A 25 -2.16 -7.55 -37.73
C ASN A 25 -2.07 -6.62 -36.51
N ARG A 26 -1.91 -5.31 -36.73
CA ARG A 26 -1.89 -4.33 -35.64
C ARG A 26 -3.23 -4.19 -34.94
N SER A 27 -4.34 -4.22 -35.69
CA SER A 27 -5.68 -4.22 -35.09
C SER A 27 -5.96 -5.49 -34.29
N ALA A 28 -5.56 -6.66 -34.81
CA ALA A 28 -5.74 -7.93 -34.11
C ALA A 28 -5.01 -7.95 -32.75
N LEU A 29 -3.73 -7.56 -32.73
CA LEU A 29 -2.96 -7.50 -31.49
C LEU A 29 -3.51 -6.48 -30.49
N LYS A 30 -4.10 -5.37 -30.97
CA LYS A 30 -4.72 -4.36 -30.10
C LYS A 30 -5.98 -4.90 -29.41
N GLU A 31 -6.80 -5.69 -30.11
CA GLU A 31 -7.99 -6.29 -29.51
C GLU A 31 -7.62 -7.36 -28.47
N ILE A 32 -6.60 -8.16 -28.76
CA ILE A 32 -6.06 -9.14 -27.81
C ILE A 32 -5.47 -8.46 -26.57
N GLU A 33 -4.74 -7.36 -26.75
CA GLU A 33 -4.20 -6.55 -25.64
C GLU A 33 -5.32 -6.07 -24.71
N LYS A 34 -6.43 -5.60 -25.29
CA LYS A 34 -7.64 -5.22 -24.55
C LYS A 34 -8.29 -6.40 -23.81
N GLN A 35 -8.29 -7.60 -24.37
CA GLN A 35 -8.77 -8.80 -23.66
C GLN A 35 -7.90 -9.12 -22.44
N LEU A 36 -6.59 -8.94 -22.55
CA LEU A 36 -5.68 -9.12 -21.43
C LEU A 36 -5.96 -8.10 -20.31
N GLU A 37 -6.17 -6.83 -20.69
CA GLU A 37 -6.53 -5.74 -19.77
C GLU A 37 -7.91 -5.96 -19.13
N ALA A 38 -8.85 -6.57 -19.85
CA ALA A 38 -10.17 -6.94 -19.35
C ALA A 38 -10.17 -8.16 -18.42
N GLY A 39 -9.01 -8.77 -18.15
CA GLY A 39 -8.90 -9.91 -17.24
C GLY A 39 -9.31 -11.25 -17.85
N THR A 40 -9.26 -11.40 -19.17
CA THR A 40 -9.54 -12.67 -19.86
C THR A 40 -8.27 -13.26 -20.51
N PRO A 41 -7.28 -13.69 -19.71
CA PRO A 41 -5.97 -14.10 -20.23
C PRO A 41 -6.02 -15.40 -21.05
N GLN A 42 -7.00 -16.29 -20.80
CA GLN A 42 -7.16 -17.53 -21.56
C GLN A 42 -7.52 -17.25 -23.03
N ALA A 43 -8.54 -16.42 -23.29
CA ALA A 43 -8.94 -16.05 -24.64
C ALA A 43 -7.83 -15.30 -25.39
N ALA A 44 -7.12 -14.43 -24.68
CA ALA A 44 -5.98 -13.73 -25.25
C ALA A 44 -4.85 -14.70 -25.65
N ALA A 45 -4.54 -15.69 -24.81
CA ALA A 45 -3.54 -16.72 -25.12
C ALA A 45 -3.91 -17.51 -26.38
N GLU A 46 -5.16 -18.00 -26.49
CA GLU A 46 -5.64 -18.75 -27.65
C GLU A 46 -5.53 -17.94 -28.96
N GLY A 47 -5.93 -16.67 -28.93
CA GLY A 47 -5.81 -15.77 -30.09
C GLY A 47 -4.36 -15.51 -30.49
N LEU A 48 -3.45 -15.42 -29.53
CA LEU A 48 -2.02 -15.18 -29.75
C LEU A 48 -1.28 -16.42 -30.23
N GLU A 49 -1.64 -17.60 -29.72
CA GLU A 49 -1.10 -18.89 -30.19
C GLU A 49 -1.36 -19.03 -31.69
N ALA A 50 -2.61 -18.82 -32.15
CA ALA A 50 -2.98 -18.83 -33.57
C ALA A 50 -2.25 -17.75 -34.39
N PHE A 51 -2.10 -16.53 -33.84
CA PHE A 51 -1.38 -15.46 -34.52
C PHE A 51 0.09 -15.83 -34.76
N ILE A 52 0.76 -16.38 -33.73
CA ILE A 52 2.17 -16.75 -33.75
C ILE A 52 2.46 -17.90 -34.72
N GLU A 53 1.51 -18.79 -35.01
CA GLU A 53 1.66 -19.79 -36.08
C GLU A 53 1.94 -19.14 -37.44
N THR A 54 1.30 -17.99 -37.71
CA THR A 54 1.45 -17.25 -38.98
C THR A 54 2.57 -16.20 -38.94
N ALA A 55 2.90 -15.68 -37.76
CA ALA A 55 3.89 -14.63 -37.56
C ALA A 55 4.82 -14.94 -36.36
N PRO A 56 5.66 -16.00 -36.43
CA PRO A 56 6.41 -16.49 -35.28
C PRO A 56 7.49 -15.55 -34.75
N GLU A 57 7.93 -14.58 -35.55
CA GLU A 57 8.97 -13.60 -35.21
C GLU A 57 8.39 -12.22 -34.88
N ASP A 58 7.07 -12.10 -34.67
CA ASP A 58 6.47 -10.85 -34.20
C ASP A 58 6.77 -10.63 -32.70
N PRO A 59 7.54 -9.60 -32.32
CA PRO A 59 7.97 -9.40 -30.95
C PRO A 59 6.83 -8.96 -30.02
N LYS A 60 5.80 -8.27 -30.53
CA LYS A 60 4.66 -7.80 -29.73
C LYS A 60 3.74 -8.97 -29.41
N ALA A 61 3.46 -9.84 -30.37
CA ALA A 61 2.69 -11.06 -30.15
C ALA A 61 3.34 -11.95 -29.09
N ARG A 62 4.67 -12.16 -29.17
CA ARG A 62 5.44 -12.92 -28.17
C ARG A 62 5.37 -12.29 -26.79
N LEU A 63 5.51 -10.96 -26.68
CA LEU A 63 5.39 -10.25 -25.41
C LEU A 63 4.00 -10.42 -24.78
N LEU A 64 2.93 -10.21 -25.57
CA LEU A 64 1.55 -10.36 -25.10
C LEU A 64 1.25 -11.81 -24.70
N LEU A 65 1.77 -12.80 -25.43
CA LEU A 65 1.54 -14.21 -25.12
C LEU A 65 2.25 -14.59 -23.81
N GLY A 66 3.47 -14.07 -23.62
CA GLY A 66 4.19 -14.17 -22.37
C GLY A 66 3.41 -13.62 -21.18
N LYS A 67 2.79 -12.44 -21.33
CA LYS A 67 1.91 -11.84 -20.31
C LYS A 67 0.66 -12.69 -20.04
N ALA A 68 0.03 -13.24 -21.08
CA ALA A 68 -1.13 -14.11 -20.96
C ALA A 68 -0.78 -15.39 -20.17
N TYR A 69 0.31 -16.06 -20.55
CA TYR A 69 0.80 -17.24 -19.84
C TYR A 69 1.21 -16.95 -18.40
N ASN A 70 1.87 -15.81 -18.16
CA ASN A 70 2.15 -15.35 -16.80
C ASN A 70 0.83 -15.27 -16.03
N ALA A 71 -0.16 -14.52 -16.50
CA ALA A 71 -1.48 -14.39 -15.85
C ALA A 71 -2.15 -15.74 -15.57
N LEU A 72 -2.04 -16.71 -16.48
CA LEU A 72 -2.58 -18.07 -16.35
C LEU A 72 -1.79 -19.01 -15.42
N GLY A 73 -0.64 -18.58 -14.87
CA GLY A 73 0.18 -19.45 -14.03
C GLY A 73 1.15 -20.35 -14.81
N ARG A 74 1.25 -20.20 -16.13
CA ARG A 74 2.07 -21.03 -17.03
C ARG A 74 3.52 -20.52 -17.09
N TYR A 75 4.28 -20.78 -16.02
CA TYR A 75 5.63 -20.23 -15.83
C TYR A 75 6.61 -20.48 -17.00
N ASN A 76 6.81 -21.75 -17.38
CA ASN A 76 7.80 -22.10 -18.41
C ASN A 76 7.44 -21.48 -19.76
N ASP A 77 6.16 -21.54 -20.14
CA ASP A 77 5.68 -20.98 -21.40
C ASP A 77 5.84 -19.45 -21.41
N ALA A 78 5.50 -18.78 -20.30
CA ALA A 78 5.67 -17.33 -20.17
C ALA A 78 7.13 -16.91 -20.35
N VAL A 79 8.05 -17.60 -19.67
CA VAL A 79 9.49 -17.33 -19.75
C VAL A 79 10.01 -17.51 -21.18
N GLU A 80 9.62 -18.59 -21.87
CA GLU A 80 10.02 -18.84 -23.26
C GLU A 80 9.61 -17.68 -24.18
N GLN A 81 8.33 -17.27 -24.12
CA GLN A 81 7.81 -16.22 -24.98
C GLN A 81 8.46 -14.85 -24.68
N LEU A 82 8.66 -14.51 -23.40
CA LEU A 82 9.26 -13.24 -22.99
C LEU A 82 10.76 -13.16 -23.31
N GLN A 83 11.49 -14.27 -23.20
CA GLN A 83 12.88 -14.35 -23.66
C GLN A 83 12.97 -14.13 -25.17
N LYS A 84 12.10 -14.78 -25.97
CA LYS A 84 12.08 -14.59 -27.42
C LYS A 84 11.69 -13.16 -27.81
N ALA A 85 10.69 -12.56 -27.15
CA ALA A 85 10.33 -11.16 -27.36
C ALA A 85 11.52 -10.20 -27.08
N SER A 86 12.22 -10.39 -25.97
CA SER A 86 13.40 -9.61 -25.60
C SER A 86 14.57 -9.74 -26.59
N GLN A 87 14.71 -10.89 -27.25
CA GLN A 87 15.68 -11.09 -28.32
C GLN A 87 15.25 -10.38 -29.61
N LEU A 88 13.99 -10.50 -29.99
CA LEU A 88 13.45 -9.88 -31.21
C LEU A 88 13.43 -8.35 -31.14
N TYR A 89 13.26 -7.77 -29.95
CA TYR A 89 13.41 -6.33 -29.72
C TYR A 89 14.87 -5.84 -29.66
N ALA A 90 15.87 -6.62 -30.11
CA ALA A 90 17.28 -6.22 -30.04
C ALA A 90 17.59 -4.83 -30.62
N ALA A 91 16.88 -4.41 -31.68
CA ALA A 91 17.02 -3.11 -32.33
C ALA A 91 16.10 -2.01 -31.76
N GLN A 92 15.29 -2.30 -30.74
CA GLN A 92 14.31 -1.40 -30.12
C GLN A 92 14.56 -1.34 -28.60
N PRO A 93 15.47 -0.49 -28.11
CA PRO A 93 15.94 -0.52 -26.71
C PRO A 93 14.83 -0.37 -25.66
N GLU A 94 13.84 0.50 -25.89
CA GLU A 94 12.71 0.72 -24.98
C GLU A 94 11.81 -0.52 -24.91
N ALA A 95 11.39 -1.06 -26.06
CA ALA A 95 10.58 -2.27 -26.12
C ALA A 95 11.30 -3.50 -25.54
N ARG A 96 12.62 -3.58 -25.75
CA ARG A 96 13.47 -4.62 -25.14
C ARG A 96 13.51 -4.50 -23.61
N THR A 97 13.57 -3.27 -23.11
CA THR A 97 13.54 -2.99 -21.67
C THR A 97 12.21 -3.42 -21.07
N ALA A 98 11.09 -3.03 -21.69
CA ALA A 98 9.76 -3.46 -21.27
C ALA A 98 9.60 -4.99 -21.25
N ALA A 99 10.07 -5.70 -22.29
CA ALA A 99 10.04 -7.16 -22.33
C ALA A 99 10.90 -7.82 -21.23
N ARG A 100 12.05 -7.22 -20.89
CA ARG A 100 12.92 -7.70 -19.80
C ARG A 100 12.32 -7.44 -18.41
N LEU A 101 11.64 -6.32 -18.22
CA LEU A 101 10.94 -6.02 -16.97
C LEU A 101 9.78 -6.99 -16.75
N GLU A 102 9.00 -7.30 -17.79
CA GLU A 102 7.94 -8.32 -17.72
C GLU A 102 8.52 -9.72 -17.43
N LEU A 103 9.64 -10.07 -18.07
CA LEU A 103 10.35 -11.33 -17.77
C LEU A 103 10.81 -11.38 -16.31
N ALA A 104 11.36 -10.29 -15.78
CA ALA A 104 11.78 -10.21 -14.38
C ALA A 104 10.59 -10.31 -13.41
N ARG A 105 9.46 -9.64 -13.71
CA ARG A 105 8.20 -9.76 -12.95
C ARG A 105 7.70 -11.19 -12.93
N THR A 106 7.75 -11.88 -14.07
CA THR A 106 7.40 -13.30 -14.17
C THR A 106 8.30 -14.14 -13.26
N TYR A 107 9.62 -13.96 -13.34
CA TYR A 107 10.54 -14.68 -12.44
C TYR A 107 10.25 -14.42 -10.95
N LEU A 108 10.04 -13.17 -10.56
CA LEU A 108 9.74 -12.80 -9.17
C LEU A 108 8.44 -13.44 -8.68
N ARG A 109 7.38 -13.41 -9.50
CA ARG A 109 6.08 -14.00 -9.17
C ARG A 109 6.17 -15.48 -8.84
N PHE A 110 7.04 -16.23 -9.51
CA PHE A 110 7.25 -17.66 -9.29
C PHE A 110 8.45 -17.96 -8.37
N GLY A 111 9.00 -16.96 -7.69
CA GLY A 111 10.07 -17.13 -6.70
C GLY A 111 11.49 -17.31 -7.27
N ASP A 112 11.71 -17.21 -8.59
CA ASP A 112 13.03 -17.29 -9.21
C ASP A 112 13.78 -15.94 -9.13
N ARG A 113 14.16 -15.55 -7.91
CA ARG A 113 14.89 -14.29 -7.66
C ARG A 113 16.23 -14.24 -8.40
N THR A 114 16.90 -15.37 -8.58
CA THR A 114 18.21 -15.44 -9.23
C THR A 114 18.13 -15.01 -10.69
N SER A 115 17.16 -15.55 -11.44
CA SER A 115 16.95 -15.18 -12.84
C SER A 115 16.42 -13.75 -12.97
N ALA A 116 15.50 -13.33 -12.10
CA ALA A 116 15.00 -11.97 -12.05
C ALA A 116 16.15 -10.95 -11.90
N PHE A 117 17.00 -11.13 -10.89
CA PHE A 117 18.08 -10.19 -10.57
C PHE A 117 19.11 -10.12 -11.71
N ARG A 118 19.37 -11.24 -12.38
CA ARG A 118 20.23 -11.26 -13.59
C ARG A 118 19.66 -10.40 -14.70
N VAL A 119 18.37 -10.51 -14.99
CA VAL A 119 17.70 -9.73 -16.04
C VAL A 119 17.64 -8.24 -15.66
N LEU A 120 17.25 -7.93 -14.41
CA LEU A 120 17.18 -6.56 -13.91
C LEU A 120 18.55 -5.86 -13.91
N ARG A 121 19.63 -6.59 -13.59
CA ARG A 121 21.00 -6.07 -13.67
C ARG A 121 21.37 -5.67 -15.11
N LEU A 122 20.89 -6.40 -16.12
CA LEU A 122 21.10 -6.02 -17.52
C LEU A 122 20.35 -4.74 -17.87
N VAL A 123 19.10 -4.61 -17.43
CA VAL A 123 18.29 -3.40 -17.65
C VAL A 123 18.93 -2.18 -16.97
N GLN A 124 19.23 -2.29 -15.67
CA GLN A 124 19.84 -1.25 -14.85
C GLN A 124 21.16 -0.70 -15.44
N ARG A 125 21.98 -1.56 -16.05
CA ARG A 125 23.24 -1.16 -16.71
C ARG A 125 23.01 -0.43 -18.04
N SER A 126 21.90 -0.73 -18.72
CA SER A 126 21.60 -0.23 -20.06
C SER A 126 20.76 1.04 -20.10
N THR A 127 20.20 1.49 -18.97
CA THR A 127 19.33 2.67 -18.90
C THR A 127 19.85 3.71 -17.90
N SER A 128 19.53 4.98 -18.16
CA SER A 128 19.61 6.09 -17.21
C SER A 128 18.25 6.73 -16.96
N ASP A 129 17.18 6.15 -17.50
CA ASP A 129 15.81 6.63 -17.33
C ASP A 129 15.37 6.48 -15.87
N PRO A 130 15.02 7.58 -15.17
CA PRO A 130 14.63 7.52 -13.76
C PRO A 130 13.39 6.66 -13.50
N GLU A 131 12.44 6.63 -14.43
CA GLU A 131 11.20 5.85 -14.27
C GLU A 131 11.49 4.35 -14.34
N THR A 132 12.28 3.91 -15.33
CA THR A 132 12.76 2.53 -15.41
C THR A 132 13.56 2.13 -14.16
N LEU A 133 14.46 2.99 -13.68
CA LEU A 133 15.24 2.70 -12.48
C LEU A 133 14.34 2.57 -11.24
N ARG A 134 13.34 3.44 -11.11
CA ARG A 134 12.34 3.35 -10.04
C ARG A 134 11.55 2.06 -10.12
N GLU A 135 11.08 1.66 -11.30
CA GLU A 135 10.36 0.41 -11.49
C GLU A 135 11.20 -0.80 -11.04
N ILE A 136 12.49 -0.83 -11.37
CA ILE A 136 13.39 -1.88 -10.90
C ILE A 136 13.51 -1.85 -9.38
N ILE A 137 13.69 -0.67 -8.77
CA ILE A 137 13.79 -0.51 -7.31
C ILE A 137 12.55 -1.09 -6.64
N GLU A 138 11.36 -0.66 -7.08
CA GLU A 138 10.07 -1.11 -6.57
C GLU A 138 9.93 -2.64 -6.67
N LEU A 139 10.50 -3.28 -7.69
CA LEU A 139 10.49 -4.73 -7.88
C LEU A 139 11.40 -5.52 -6.93
N VAL A 140 12.44 -4.90 -6.36
CA VAL A 140 13.46 -5.64 -5.60
C VAL A 140 13.66 -5.18 -4.16
N GLY A 141 12.99 -4.11 -3.73
CA GLY A 141 12.88 -3.75 -2.33
C GLY A 141 12.32 -2.36 -2.09
N ASP A 142 12.57 -1.82 -0.90
CA ASP A 142 12.12 -0.46 -0.55
C ASP A 142 12.66 0.60 -1.52
N SER A 143 11.84 1.62 -1.77
CA SER A 143 12.11 2.74 -2.68
C SER A 143 13.01 3.83 -2.11
N TYR A 144 13.11 3.87 -0.78
CA TYR A 144 13.84 4.87 -0.02
C TYR A 144 14.69 4.18 1.04
N GLN A 145 15.70 4.87 1.57
CA GLN A 145 16.49 4.36 2.68
C GLN A 145 15.60 4.15 3.91
N THR A 146 15.68 2.95 4.48
CA THR A 146 14.94 2.55 5.67
C THR A 146 15.88 2.11 6.78
N ARG A 147 15.52 2.43 8.02
CA ARG A 147 16.26 1.97 9.21
C ARG A 147 15.34 1.46 10.30
N ARG A 148 15.75 0.36 10.93
CA ARG A 148 15.07 -0.22 12.10
C ARG A 148 15.29 0.67 13.32
N LEU A 149 14.21 1.03 14.02
CA LEU A 149 14.23 1.84 15.24
C LEU A 149 14.19 1.00 16.53
N THR A 150 13.42 -0.08 16.55
CA THR A 150 13.29 -0.95 17.74
C THR A 150 14.19 -2.18 17.65
N GLN A 151 14.63 -2.71 18.79
CA GLN A 151 15.55 -3.85 18.89
C GLN A 151 14.99 -4.92 19.84
N GLY A 152 15.57 -6.12 19.81
CA GLY A 152 15.15 -7.28 20.62
C GLY A 152 14.11 -8.15 19.92
N ASP A 153 13.52 -9.09 20.67
CA ASP A 153 12.64 -10.16 20.16
C ASP A 153 11.16 -9.93 20.49
N SER A 154 10.79 -8.70 20.84
CA SER A 154 9.42 -8.33 21.19
C SER A 154 8.79 -7.54 20.07
N ASP A 155 7.53 -7.86 19.76
CA ASP A 155 6.77 -7.12 18.77
C ASP A 155 6.49 -5.66 19.18
N ASN A 156 6.45 -4.79 18.18
CA ASN A 156 6.21 -3.36 18.32
C ASN A 156 5.25 -2.91 17.20
N TYR A 157 4.23 -2.14 17.59
CA TYR A 157 3.12 -1.80 16.70
C TYR A 157 2.63 -0.37 16.87
N SER A 158 1.80 0.05 15.91
CA SER A 158 1.05 1.30 15.91
C SER A 158 1.91 2.55 16.18
N PRO A 159 3.01 2.76 15.45
CA PRO A 159 3.82 3.94 15.62
C PRO A 159 3.06 5.19 15.18
N THR A 160 3.22 6.28 15.93
CA THR A 160 2.70 7.62 15.56
C THR A 160 3.70 8.69 15.97
N PHE A 161 3.83 9.74 15.18
CA PHE A 161 4.71 10.87 15.49
C PHE A 161 4.07 11.82 16.51
N SER A 162 4.89 12.41 17.37
CA SER A 162 4.49 13.58 18.15
C SER A 162 4.17 14.76 17.22
N PRO A 163 3.32 15.72 17.63
CA PRO A 163 2.92 16.84 16.77
C PRO A 163 4.09 17.73 16.29
N ASP A 164 5.19 17.77 17.05
CA ASP A 164 6.43 18.48 16.70
C ASP A 164 7.40 17.63 15.85
N GLY A 165 7.06 16.36 15.58
CA GLY A 165 7.85 15.42 14.80
C GLY A 165 9.11 14.89 15.49
N THR A 166 9.36 15.23 16.76
CA THR A 166 10.64 14.90 17.42
C THR A 166 10.66 13.51 18.08
N GLN A 167 9.49 12.92 18.32
CA GLN A 167 9.31 11.64 19.02
C GLN A 167 8.30 10.75 18.30
N ILE A 168 8.37 9.46 18.60
CA ILE A 168 7.42 8.44 18.15
C ILE A 168 6.84 7.74 19.37
N ALA A 169 5.51 7.72 19.49
CA ALA A 169 4.79 6.86 20.43
C ALA A 169 4.42 5.55 19.73
N PHE A 170 4.49 4.42 20.45
CA PHE A 170 4.20 3.11 19.90
C PHE A 170 3.85 2.10 20.98
N ALA A 171 3.18 1.01 20.62
CA ALA A 171 2.92 -0.12 21.48
C ALA A 171 4.06 -1.13 21.42
N SER A 172 4.50 -1.68 22.56
CA SER A 172 5.54 -2.69 22.62
C SER A 172 5.19 -3.79 23.61
N PHE A 173 5.45 -5.04 23.22
CA PHE A 173 5.16 -6.24 24.02
C PHE A 173 6.33 -6.72 24.88
N ARG A 174 7.34 -5.86 25.06
CA ARG A 174 8.55 -6.16 25.85
C ARG A 174 8.31 -6.44 27.34
N ALA A 175 7.09 -6.22 27.82
CA ALA A 175 6.71 -6.35 29.23
C ALA A 175 5.62 -7.42 29.45
N ASP A 176 5.55 -8.44 28.58
CA ASP A 176 4.53 -9.51 28.56
C ASP A 176 3.08 -9.06 28.24
N ASN A 177 2.88 -7.77 27.99
CA ASN A 177 1.65 -7.17 27.50
C ASN A 177 1.98 -5.92 26.65
N GLY A 178 0.99 -5.47 25.87
CA GLY A 178 1.11 -4.28 25.04
C GLY A 178 1.12 -3.03 25.90
N GLU A 179 2.19 -2.25 25.81
CA GLU A 179 2.37 -1.04 26.61
C GLU A 179 2.88 0.10 25.73
N ILE A 180 2.48 1.33 26.04
CA ILE A 180 2.85 2.49 25.23
C ILE A 180 4.22 3.00 25.66
N TYR A 181 5.12 3.12 24.71
CA TYR A 181 6.45 3.71 24.87
C TYR A 181 6.61 4.90 23.94
N MET A 182 7.54 5.79 24.30
CA MET A 182 7.98 6.87 23.43
C MET A 182 9.48 6.79 23.22
N MET A 183 9.91 7.00 21.97
CA MET A 183 11.30 7.06 21.56
C MET A 183 11.59 8.32 20.77
N ASP A 184 12.87 8.70 20.71
CA ASP A 184 13.31 9.67 19.70
C ASP A 184 13.43 9.02 18.32
N LEU A 185 13.66 9.84 17.30
CA LEU A 185 13.84 9.33 15.94
C LEU A 185 15.05 8.41 15.82
N ASN A 186 16.06 8.46 16.69
CA ASN A 186 17.21 7.54 16.65
C ASN A 186 16.91 6.16 17.26
N GLY A 187 15.67 5.89 17.66
CA GLY A 187 15.24 4.62 18.26
C GLY A 187 15.54 4.52 19.75
N ARG A 188 16.04 5.58 20.39
CA ARG A 188 16.29 5.58 21.83
C ARG A 188 14.98 5.78 22.56
N ILE A 189 14.54 4.77 23.30
CA ILE A 189 13.38 4.85 24.18
C ILE A 189 13.65 5.89 25.26
N ARG A 190 12.77 6.89 25.33
CA ARG A 190 12.84 8.01 26.28
C ARG A 190 11.99 7.75 27.51
N GLN A 191 10.85 7.08 27.34
CA GLN A 191 9.94 6.77 28.44
C GLN A 191 8.98 5.63 28.10
N ARG A 192 8.53 4.91 29.13
CA ARG A 192 7.28 4.14 29.13
C ARG A 192 6.16 5.06 29.61
N VAL A 193 4.98 4.96 29.01
CA VAL A 193 3.83 5.83 29.30
C VAL A 193 2.78 5.10 30.11
N THR A 194 2.44 3.88 29.72
CA THR A 194 1.45 3.05 30.43
C THR A 194 2.14 2.00 31.29
N TYR A 195 1.43 1.45 32.28
CA TYR A 195 1.96 0.48 33.24
C TYR A 195 0.88 -0.54 33.64
N THR A 196 0.16 -1.10 32.67
CA THR A 196 -0.95 -2.04 32.93
C THR A 196 -0.44 -3.48 33.07
N THR A 197 -1.24 -4.36 33.69
CA THR A 197 -0.94 -5.79 33.87
C THR A 197 -1.90 -6.69 33.09
N ASP A 198 -3.18 -6.32 33.11
CA ASP A 198 -4.29 -7.12 32.60
C ASP A 198 -4.86 -6.58 31.29
N PHE A 199 -4.20 -5.60 30.69
CA PHE A 199 -4.61 -4.97 29.45
C PHE A 199 -3.46 -4.93 28.45
N ASN A 200 -3.80 -4.80 27.18
CA ASN A 200 -2.89 -4.45 26.13
C ASN A 200 -3.26 -3.07 25.59
N ASP A 201 -2.37 -2.11 25.81
CA ASP A 201 -2.48 -0.76 25.30
C ASP A 201 -1.88 -0.67 23.90
N SER A 202 -2.63 -0.11 22.96
CA SER A 202 -2.22 -0.02 21.56
C SER A 202 -2.81 1.20 20.85
N SER A 203 -2.40 1.41 19.59
CA SER A 203 -2.89 2.50 18.75
C SER A 203 -2.84 3.89 19.41
N PRO A 204 -1.69 4.31 19.96
CA PRO A 204 -1.57 5.64 20.53
C PRO A 204 -1.77 6.73 19.47
N THR A 205 -2.35 7.85 19.89
CA THR A 205 -2.44 9.09 19.12
C THR A 205 -2.28 10.30 20.05
N PHE A 206 -1.64 11.37 19.56
CA PHE A 206 -1.36 12.57 20.35
C PHE A 206 -2.51 13.57 20.27
N LEU A 207 -2.93 14.11 21.41
CA LEU A 207 -3.70 15.35 21.46
C LEU A 207 -2.74 16.54 21.50
N LYS A 208 -3.02 17.62 20.75
CA LYS A 208 -2.08 18.76 20.60
C LYS A 208 -1.89 19.53 21.90
N THR A 209 -2.91 19.62 22.75
CA THR A 209 -2.84 20.37 24.02
C THR A 209 -3.92 19.89 25.01
N PRO A 210 -3.57 19.53 26.26
CA PRO A 210 -2.21 19.27 26.78
C PRO A 210 -1.56 18.03 26.16
N ASN A 211 -0.29 17.77 26.52
CA ASN A 211 0.52 16.61 26.12
C ASN A 211 -0.08 15.27 26.63
N TYR A 212 -1.20 14.87 26.06
CA TYR A 212 -1.85 13.60 26.33
C TYR A 212 -1.62 12.62 25.19
N LEU A 213 -1.51 11.34 25.56
CA LEU A 213 -1.68 10.22 24.64
C LEU A 213 -3.06 9.61 24.86
N PHE A 214 -3.81 9.49 23.78
CA PHE A 214 -5.07 8.76 23.70
C PHE A 214 -4.80 7.41 23.05
N TYR A 215 -5.33 6.31 23.57
CA TYR A 215 -5.00 4.96 23.10
C TYR A 215 -6.10 3.96 23.41
N SER A 216 -6.12 2.86 22.65
CA SER A 216 -6.96 1.69 22.90
C SER A 216 -6.38 0.85 24.03
N SER A 217 -7.24 0.33 24.90
CA SER A 217 -6.85 -0.60 25.96
C SER A 217 -7.80 -1.79 25.98
N GLU A 218 -7.25 -2.96 25.67
CA GLU A 218 -8.00 -4.22 25.49
C GLU A 218 -7.68 -5.21 26.62
N PRO A 219 -8.69 -5.83 27.27
CA PRO A 219 -8.44 -6.87 28.25
C PRO A 219 -7.53 -7.96 27.68
N LYS A 220 -6.55 -8.37 28.46
CA LYS A 220 -5.60 -9.43 28.11
C LYS A 220 -6.34 -10.76 28.05
N SER A 221 -6.81 -11.13 26.86
CA SER A 221 -7.47 -12.42 26.61
C SER A 221 -6.47 -13.55 26.29
N SER A 222 -5.20 -13.22 25.96
CA SER A 222 -4.08 -14.17 25.81
C SER A 222 -2.72 -13.45 25.89
N ARG A 223 -1.58 -14.20 25.92
CA ARG A 223 -0.21 -13.65 25.86
C ARG A 223 0.13 -12.98 24.51
N GLU A 224 -0.67 -13.24 23.49
CA GLU A 224 -0.57 -12.61 22.18
C GLU A 224 -1.78 -11.70 21.99
N VAL A 225 -1.54 -10.41 21.79
CA VAL A 225 -2.50 -9.64 21.02
C VAL A 225 -2.30 -10.08 19.59
N LYS A 226 -3.34 -10.63 18.97
CA LYS A 226 -3.45 -10.61 17.52
C LYS A 226 -3.44 -9.14 17.14
N VAL A 227 -2.28 -8.54 16.89
CA VAL A 227 -2.29 -7.17 16.40
C VAL A 227 -3.00 -7.23 15.07
N VAL A 228 -4.17 -6.61 15.11
CA VAL A 228 -5.20 -6.81 14.13
C VAL A 228 -4.72 -6.15 12.85
N ILE A 229 -4.23 -7.02 11.98
CA ILE A 229 -4.05 -6.82 10.54
C ILE A 229 -5.43 -6.77 9.85
N GLN A 230 -6.56 -6.99 10.55
CA GLN A 230 -7.88 -7.22 9.95
C GLN A 230 -8.40 -6.01 9.15
N SER A 231 -8.44 -6.19 7.84
CA SER A 231 -9.71 -6.47 7.16
C SER A 231 -10.91 -6.56 8.08
N SER A 232 -11.70 -5.50 8.14
CA SER A 232 -13.17 -5.59 8.21
C SER A 232 -13.73 -6.94 8.73
N GLY A 233 -13.99 -7.04 10.04
CA GLY A 233 -15.00 -7.96 10.55
C GLY A 233 -14.59 -9.36 10.99
N SER A 234 -15.00 -9.71 12.22
CA SER A 234 -15.69 -10.98 12.62
C SER A 234 -15.45 -11.35 14.08
N THR A 235 -14.44 -10.77 14.75
CA THR A 235 -14.20 -11.04 16.18
C THR A 235 -14.87 -9.93 16.99
N PRO A 236 -15.79 -10.21 17.93
CA PRO A 236 -16.25 -9.23 18.89
C PRO A 236 -15.06 -8.71 19.69
N ILE A 237 -14.90 -7.40 19.71
CA ILE A 237 -13.79 -6.73 20.37
C ILE A 237 -14.32 -6.11 21.64
N TYR A 238 -13.56 -6.24 22.73
CA TYR A 238 -13.82 -5.52 23.97
C TYR A 238 -12.63 -4.62 24.23
N ALA A 239 -12.85 -3.31 24.11
CA ALA A 239 -11.79 -2.33 24.24
C ALA A 239 -12.35 -1.07 24.92
N SER A 240 -11.50 -0.37 25.63
CA SER A 240 -11.75 0.97 26.16
C SER A 240 -10.82 1.98 25.49
N PHE A 241 -11.12 3.26 25.66
CA PHE A 241 -10.15 4.31 25.39
C PHE A 241 -9.70 4.97 26.66
N ASN A 242 -8.39 5.12 26.76
CA ASN A 242 -7.74 5.79 27.86
C ASN A 242 -6.93 6.98 27.36
N LEU A 243 -6.76 7.94 28.25
CA LEU A 243 -6.01 9.16 28.06
C LEU A 243 -4.97 9.26 29.18
N THR A 244 -3.69 9.27 28.85
CA THR A 244 -2.60 9.42 29.82
C THR A 244 -1.85 10.72 29.58
N HIS A 245 -1.72 11.54 30.62
CA HIS A 245 -0.86 12.71 30.56
C HIS A 245 0.60 12.26 30.54
N ILE A 246 1.34 12.63 29.49
CA ILE A 246 2.66 12.06 29.19
C ILE A 246 3.65 12.23 30.36
N HIS A 247 3.61 13.37 31.07
CA HIS A 247 4.58 13.68 32.13
C HIS A 247 4.12 13.22 33.52
N SER A 248 2.88 13.52 33.91
CA SER A 248 2.36 13.17 35.24
C SER A 248 1.91 11.72 35.36
N LYS A 249 1.76 11.01 34.23
CA LYS A 249 1.28 9.63 34.15
C LYS A 249 -0.13 9.42 34.70
N ILE A 250 -0.88 10.51 34.91
CA ILE A 250 -2.28 10.43 35.29
C ILE A 250 -3.06 9.91 34.09
N THR A 251 -3.75 8.79 34.29
CA THR A 251 -4.59 8.13 33.29
C THR A 251 -6.06 8.36 33.61
N ARG A 252 -6.86 8.62 32.58
CA ARG A 252 -8.32 8.74 32.64
C ARG A 252 -8.93 7.83 31.59
N GLN A 253 -10.00 7.14 31.95
CA GLN A 253 -10.80 6.40 30.98
C GLN A 253 -11.76 7.38 30.29
N ILE A 254 -11.70 7.43 28.96
CA ILE A 254 -12.56 8.27 28.14
C ILE A 254 -13.83 7.54 27.75
N LEU A 255 -13.67 6.34 27.21
CA LEU A 255 -14.77 5.40 26.96
C LEU A 255 -14.54 4.15 27.78
N ALA A 256 -15.57 3.70 28.50
CA ALA A 256 -15.54 2.44 29.22
C ALA A 256 -15.31 1.26 28.26
N VAL A 257 -14.92 0.11 28.82
CA VAL A 257 -14.83 -1.12 28.01
C VAL A 257 -16.22 -1.42 27.47
N SER A 258 -16.39 -1.27 26.16
CA SER A 258 -17.62 -1.55 25.43
C SER A 258 -17.29 -2.45 24.24
N PHE A 259 -18.31 -2.74 23.44
CA PHE A 259 -18.11 -3.35 22.13
C PHE A 259 -17.24 -2.43 21.25
N GLY A 260 -15.96 -2.80 21.15
CA GLY A 260 -15.06 -2.64 20.01
C GLY A 260 -14.46 -1.28 19.67
N ALA A 261 -14.27 -0.37 20.61
CA ALA A 261 -13.62 0.91 20.31
C ALA A 261 -12.10 0.76 20.03
N ARG A 262 -11.67 0.92 18.77
CA ARG A 262 -10.26 0.75 18.35
C ARG A 262 -9.74 1.84 17.42
N VAL A 263 -8.42 1.81 17.20
CA VAL A 263 -7.69 2.60 16.19
C VAL A 263 -8.05 4.10 16.26
N PRO A 264 -7.92 4.75 17.43
CA PRO A 264 -8.22 6.16 17.52
C PRO A 264 -7.22 6.95 16.67
N ARG A 265 -7.72 7.95 15.97
CA ARG A 265 -6.91 8.95 15.27
C ARG A 265 -7.37 10.34 15.65
N THR A 266 -6.42 11.17 16.04
CA THR A 266 -6.70 12.55 16.43
C THR A 266 -6.75 13.45 15.20
N SER A 267 -7.65 14.43 15.21
CA SER A 267 -7.69 15.49 14.21
C SER A 267 -6.38 16.29 14.19
N PRO A 268 -6.03 16.94 13.06
CA PRO A 268 -4.88 17.83 12.99
C PRO A 268 -4.92 18.94 14.04
N ALA A 269 -6.08 19.38 14.52
CA ALA A 269 -6.19 20.38 15.59
C ALA A 269 -5.96 19.80 17.00
N GLY A 270 -6.02 18.48 17.18
CA GLY A 270 -5.77 17.83 18.46
C GLY A 270 -6.96 17.79 19.40
N ASN A 271 -8.16 18.14 18.93
CA ASN A 271 -9.38 18.32 19.73
C ASN A 271 -10.53 17.40 19.31
N GLN A 272 -10.33 16.50 18.35
CA GLN A 272 -11.33 15.51 17.95
C GLN A 272 -10.63 14.17 17.76
N VAL A 273 -11.37 13.08 17.98
CA VAL A 273 -10.87 11.71 17.77
C VAL A 273 -11.88 10.93 16.95
N VAL A 274 -11.44 10.43 15.79
CA VAL A 274 -12.20 9.44 15.00
C VAL A 274 -11.72 8.05 15.37
N TYR A 275 -12.64 7.10 15.43
CA TYR A 275 -12.35 5.71 15.79
C TYR A 275 -13.37 4.74 15.19
N GLU A 276 -13.06 3.45 15.21
CA GLU A 276 -13.99 2.38 14.81
C GLU A 276 -14.64 1.73 16.03
N SER A 277 -15.91 1.35 15.94
CA SER A 277 -16.61 0.60 16.99
C SER A 277 -17.71 -0.28 16.42
N ASN A 278 -17.93 -1.44 17.04
CA ASN A 278 -19.03 -2.34 16.72
C ASN A 278 -20.19 -2.26 17.75
N ALA A 279 -20.35 -1.10 18.41
CA ALA A 279 -21.41 -0.88 19.38
C ALA A 279 -22.81 -1.09 18.79
N ASP A 280 -22.98 -0.89 17.48
CA ASP A 280 -24.24 -1.06 16.75
C ASP A 280 -24.32 -2.36 15.92
N GLY A 281 -23.37 -3.30 16.06
CA GLY A 281 -23.38 -4.61 15.38
C GLY A 281 -22.15 -4.85 14.50
N ASN A 282 -22.09 -4.19 13.35
CA ASN A 282 -20.92 -4.11 12.45
C ASN A 282 -19.96 -2.98 12.88
N LEU A 283 -18.72 -3.00 12.41
CA LEU A 283 -17.79 -1.90 12.62
C LEU A 283 -18.26 -0.66 11.87
N GLU A 284 -18.34 0.46 12.58
CA GLU A 284 -18.71 1.76 12.05
C GLU A 284 -17.77 2.82 12.63
N LEU A 285 -17.71 3.97 11.96
CA LEU A 285 -16.91 5.10 12.40
C LEU A 285 -17.68 5.98 13.37
N TYR A 286 -16.99 6.40 14.42
CA TYR A 286 -17.51 7.33 15.42
C TYR A 286 -16.53 8.49 15.65
N LEU A 287 -17.08 9.63 16.05
CA LEU A 287 -16.36 10.85 16.39
C LEU A 287 -16.56 11.18 17.88
N LEU A 288 -15.48 11.48 18.56
CA LEU A 288 -15.48 12.20 19.84
C LEU A 288 -15.06 13.64 19.58
N ASP A 289 -15.91 14.58 19.96
CA ASP A 289 -15.55 16.00 20.02
C ASP A 289 -15.03 16.32 21.42
N LEU A 290 -13.77 16.73 21.50
CA LEU A 290 -13.09 17.08 22.75
C LEU A 290 -12.86 18.60 22.85
N ASP A 291 -13.42 19.39 21.92
CA ASP A 291 -13.26 20.83 21.93
C ASP A 291 -13.90 21.46 23.18
N GLY A 292 -13.12 22.30 23.87
CA GLY A 292 -13.54 22.94 25.12
C GLY A 292 -13.65 22.01 26.35
N VAL A 293 -13.33 20.72 26.22
CA VAL A 293 -13.38 19.76 27.32
C VAL A 293 -12.15 19.87 28.22
N ASP A 294 -12.34 20.00 29.53
CA ASP A 294 -11.22 19.93 30.49
C ASP A 294 -10.78 18.46 30.69
N LEU A 295 -9.83 18.04 29.85
CA LEU A 295 -9.23 16.71 29.90
C LEU A 295 -8.56 16.40 31.25
N SER A 296 -8.24 17.40 32.07
CA SER A 296 -7.67 17.20 33.40
C SER A 296 -8.70 16.76 34.43
N GLN A 297 -10.00 16.92 34.17
CA GLN A 297 -11.11 16.52 35.03
C GLN A 297 -12.15 15.63 34.33
N PHE A 298 -11.86 15.19 33.11
CA PHE A 298 -12.77 14.42 32.26
C PHE A 298 -13.49 13.27 32.99
N THR A 299 -14.78 13.15 32.70
CA THR A 299 -15.66 12.02 32.99
C THR A 299 -16.33 11.54 31.70
N PRO A 300 -16.64 10.23 31.55
CA PRO A 300 -17.28 9.70 30.32
C PRO A 300 -18.61 10.36 29.92
N GLU A 301 -19.28 11.06 30.84
CA GLU A 301 -20.52 11.79 30.57
C GLU A 301 -20.28 13.14 29.88
N ASP A 302 -19.05 13.66 29.87
CA ASP A 302 -18.70 14.97 29.31
C ASP A 302 -18.78 15.00 27.77
N VAL A 303 -18.66 13.84 27.12
CA VAL A 303 -18.65 13.71 25.65
C VAL A 303 -19.48 12.52 25.21
N ALA A 304 -20.42 12.78 24.30
CA ALA A 304 -21.20 11.73 23.66
C ALA A 304 -20.59 11.36 22.30
N PRO A 305 -20.34 10.07 22.01
CA PRO A 305 -19.89 9.64 20.70
C PRO A 305 -20.94 9.90 19.61
N LYS A 306 -20.49 10.40 18.46
CA LYS A 306 -21.32 10.57 17.26
C LYS A 306 -20.95 9.53 16.20
N ARG A 307 -21.87 8.66 15.81
CA ARG A 307 -21.70 7.77 14.65
C ARG A 307 -21.64 8.58 13.35
N ILE A 308 -20.73 8.21 12.44
CA ILE A 308 -20.46 8.92 11.18
C ILE A 308 -20.94 8.09 9.97
N THR A 309 -20.68 6.78 9.95
CA THR A 309 -21.04 5.87 8.86
C THR A 309 -22.24 5.01 9.23
N PHE A 310 -23.09 4.66 8.25
CA PHE A 310 -24.36 3.97 8.46
C PHE A 310 -24.61 2.97 7.33
N ASN A 311 -24.14 1.73 7.50
CA ASN A 311 -24.32 0.66 6.52
C ASN A 311 -24.31 -0.74 7.19
N GLU A 312 -24.44 -1.80 6.38
CA GLU A 312 -24.49 -3.19 6.89
C GLU A 312 -23.12 -3.90 6.86
N THR A 313 -22.08 -3.24 6.35
CA THR A 313 -20.72 -3.78 6.23
C THR A 313 -19.75 -3.05 7.15
N ASP A 314 -18.55 -3.60 7.34
CA ASP A 314 -17.60 -3.04 8.29
C ASP A 314 -16.82 -1.86 7.71
N ASP A 315 -16.79 -0.77 8.47
CA ASP A 315 -16.02 0.45 8.23
C ASP A 315 -14.99 0.65 9.35
N GLY A 316 -13.72 0.83 8.98
CA GLY A 316 -12.63 0.87 9.95
C GLY A 316 -11.35 1.52 9.45
N SER A 317 -10.31 1.47 10.29
CA SER A 317 -9.02 2.13 10.06
C SER A 317 -9.14 3.62 9.61
N PRO A 318 -9.93 4.46 10.32
CA PRO A 318 -10.14 5.84 9.90
C PRO A 318 -8.87 6.67 10.07
N THR A 319 -8.74 7.74 9.29
CA THR A 319 -7.72 8.78 9.44
C THR A 319 -8.25 10.12 8.95
N PHE A 320 -7.82 11.23 9.55
CA PHE A 320 -8.22 12.56 9.10
C PHE A 320 -7.40 13.01 7.89
N PHE A 321 -8.03 13.78 7.00
CA PHE A 321 -7.31 14.69 6.12
C PHE A 321 -6.75 15.89 6.92
N PRO A 322 -5.67 16.53 6.46
CA PRO A 322 -5.08 17.69 7.14
C PRO A 322 -6.02 18.89 7.31
N ASP A 323 -7.08 18.97 6.51
CA ASP A 323 -8.13 19.98 6.63
C ASP A 323 -9.02 19.80 7.89
N GLY A 324 -8.96 18.63 8.54
CA GLY A 324 -9.77 18.27 9.70
C GLY A 324 -11.27 18.12 9.41
N LYS A 325 -11.68 18.16 8.14
CA LYS A 325 -13.08 18.12 7.71
C LYS A 325 -13.46 16.82 7.01
N ARG A 326 -12.48 16.10 6.51
CA ARG A 326 -12.66 14.81 5.84
C ARG A 326 -11.95 13.68 6.56
N ILE A 327 -12.51 12.50 6.44
CA ILE A 327 -11.97 11.24 6.94
C ILE A 327 -11.75 10.33 5.74
N MET A 328 -10.60 9.65 5.69
CA MET A 328 -10.37 8.48 4.85
C MET A 328 -10.49 7.23 5.72
N PHE A 329 -11.09 6.17 5.19
CA PHE A 329 -11.32 4.92 5.91
C PHE A 329 -11.34 3.72 4.96
N VAL A 330 -11.39 2.53 5.53
CA VAL A 330 -11.50 1.26 4.80
C VAL A 330 -12.92 0.73 4.97
N SER A 331 -13.51 0.22 3.88
CA SER A 331 -14.82 -0.42 3.91
C SER A 331 -14.87 -1.72 3.12
N SER A 332 -15.67 -2.69 3.59
CA SER A 332 -15.92 -3.98 2.93
C SER A 332 -17.18 -4.04 2.05
N ARG A 333 -17.82 -2.90 1.76
CA ARG A 333 -19.04 -2.78 0.92
C ARG A 333 -18.97 -3.50 -0.44
N ASN A 334 -17.77 -3.72 -1.00
CA ASN A 334 -17.57 -4.28 -2.35
C ASN A 334 -16.95 -5.69 -2.36
N GLU A 335 -17.15 -6.49 -1.31
CA GLU A 335 -16.56 -7.83 -1.11
C GLU A 335 -15.02 -7.84 -0.95
N VAL A 336 -14.36 -6.73 -1.30
CA VAL A 336 -12.96 -6.42 -1.04
C VAL A 336 -12.87 -5.15 -0.19
N ASN A 337 -11.85 -5.08 0.67
CA ASN A 337 -11.58 -3.91 1.48
C ASN A 337 -11.06 -2.77 0.61
N GLN A 338 -11.80 -1.67 0.48
CA GLN A 338 -11.42 -0.53 -0.35
C GLN A 338 -11.38 0.77 0.45
N LEU A 339 -10.71 1.77 -0.12
CA LEU A 339 -10.60 3.09 0.48
C LEU A 339 -11.83 3.95 0.17
N TYR A 340 -12.35 4.62 1.18
CA TYR A 340 -13.45 5.56 1.07
C TYR A 340 -13.09 6.88 1.74
N THR A 341 -13.77 7.94 1.32
CA THR A 341 -13.72 9.24 1.99
C THR A 341 -15.10 9.68 2.41
N ILE A 342 -15.22 10.37 3.54
CA ILE A 342 -16.47 10.94 4.06
C ILE A 342 -16.18 12.26 4.77
N ASP A 343 -17.14 13.18 4.79
CA ASP A 343 -17.04 14.39 5.61
C ASP A 343 -17.33 14.05 7.09
N ILE A 344 -16.76 14.82 8.02
CA ILE A 344 -16.93 14.60 9.48
C ILE A 344 -18.39 14.74 9.94
N ASP A 345 -19.24 15.36 9.13
CA ASP A 345 -20.67 15.46 9.41
C ASP A 345 -21.45 14.19 9.05
N GLY A 346 -20.84 13.25 8.31
CA GLY A 346 -21.43 12.01 7.81
C GLY A 346 -21.88 12.07 6.34
N GLN A 347 -21.63 13.19 5.66
CA GLN A 347 -22.07 13.41 4.28
C GLN A 347 -20.94 13.18 3.26
N ASN A 348 -21.29 13.24 1.97
CA ASN A 348 -20.35 13.20 0.84
C ASN A 348 -19.43 11.96 0.81
N GLU A 349 -19.94 10.81 1.26
CA GLU A 349 -19.22 9.53 1.14
C GLU A 349 -18.88 9.21 -0.33
N THR A 350 -17.63 8.85 -0.61
CA THR A 350 -17.15 8.53 -1.96
C THR A 350 -16.16 7.37 -1.93
N HIS A 351 -16.28 6.45 -2.89
CA HIS A 351 -15.33 5.35 -3.10
C HIS A 351 -14.05 5.88 -3.78
N PHE A 352 -12.92 5.82 -3.08
CA PHE A 352 -11.65 6.36 -3.53
C PHE A 352 -10.81 5.30 -4.25
N ASN A 353 -10.38 5.61 -5.48
CA ASN A 353 -9.56 4.75 -6.35
C ASN A 353 -10.00 3.26 -6.38
N PRO A 354 -11.21 2.95 -6.90
CA PRO A 354 -11.75 1.59 -6.92
C PRO A 354 -10.81 0.59 -7.59
N SER A 355 -10.53 -0.53 -6.93
CA SER A 355 -9.72 -1.62 -7.46
C SER A 355 -10.26 -2.99 -7.02
N ARG A 356 -9.62 -4.07 -7.50
CA ARG A 356 -9.94 -5.45 -7.08
C ARG A 356 -9.13 -5.93 -5.87
N TYR A 357 -8.28 -5.07 -5.30
CA TYR A 357 -7.27 -5.46 -4.34
C TYR A 357 -7.55 -4.84 -2.99
N ASP A 358 -7.49 -5.65 -1.94
CA ASP A 358 -7.67 -5.15 -0.59
C ASP A 358 -6.70 -4.02 -0.23
N CYS A 359 -7.23 -3.03 0.48
CA CYS A 359 -6.54 -1.85 0.98
C CYS A 359 -6.74 -1.72 2.50
N TYR A 360 -5.67 -1.44 3.23
CA TYR A 360 -5.68 -1.37 4.70
C TYR A 360 -4.88 -0.18 5.23
N ASN A 361 -5.15 0.22 6.48
CA ASN A 361 -4.40 1.22 7.25
C ASN A 361 -4.01 2.49 6.47
N PRO A 362 -4.97 3.24 5.90
CA PRO A 362 -4.66 4.48 5.20
C PRO A 362 -4.12 5.55 6.16
N THR A 363 -3.21 6.37 5.65
CA THR A 363 -2.76 7.61 6.28
C THR A 363 -2.58 8.70 5.22
N VAL A 364 -2.92 9.94 5.55
CA VAL A 364 -2.82 11.08 4.65
C VAL A 364 -1.60 11.92 5.05
N SER A 365 -0.79 12.28 4.06
CA SER A 365 0.36 13.17 4.26
C SER A 365 -0.07 14.54 4.80
N PRO A 366 0.80 15.27 5.53
CA PRO A 366 0.44 16.54 6.16
C PRO A 366 0.02 17.65 5.20
N ASP A 367 0.45 17.59 3.93
CA ASP A 367 0.05 18.53 2.88
C ASP A 367 -1.26 18.12 2.17
N GLY A 368 -1.77 16.91 2.46
CA GLY A 368 -3.01 16.38 1.91
C GLY A 368 -2.90 15.86 0.47
N GLN A 369 -1.69 15.79 -0.10
CA GLN A 369 -1.49 15.47 -1.51
C GLN A 369 -1.19 13.99 -1.76
N THR A 370 -0.68 13.28 -0.76
CA THR A 370 -0.31 11.86 -0.85
C THR A 370 -1.03 11.05 0.22
N ILE A 371 -1.50 9.87 -0.15
CA ILE A 371 -2.06 8.85 0.74
C ILE A 371 -1.08 7.68 0.75
N ALA A 372 -0.74 7.18 1.94
CA ALA A 372 -0.09 5.90 2.11
C ALA A 372 -1.10 4.87 2.59
N TYR A 373 -1.07 3.66 2.05
CA TYR A 373 -1.95 2.57 2.46
C TYR A 373 -1.27 1.22 2.22
N VAL A 374 -1.81 0.16 2.80
CA VAL A 374 -1.27 -1.20 2.72
C VAL A 374 -2.09 -2.03 1.74
N SER A 375 -1.45 -2.83 0.89
CA SER A 375 -2.12 -3.79 0.01
C SER A 375 -1.30 -5.05 -0.18
N ALA A 376 -1.97 -6.20 -0.31
CA ALA A 376 -1.35 -7.49 -0.61
C ALA A 376 -1.30 -7.82 -2.12
N ARG A 377 -1.54 -6.83 -2.98
CA ARG A 377 -1.73 -7.03 -4.43
C ARG A 377 -0.55 -7.67 -5.17
N ASP A 378 0.65 -7.56 -4.60
CA ASP A 378 1.90 -8.08 -5.18
C ASP A 378 2.49 -9.26 -4.39
N GLY A 379 1.66 -9.94 -3.57
CA GLY A 379 1.99 -11.20 -2.90
C GLY A 379 2.18 -11.10 -1.39
N ASP A 380 2.85 -10.05 -0.92
CA ASP A 380 3.01 -9.74 0.50
C ASP A 380 2.36 -8.38 0.83
N TRP A 381 2.16 -8.11 2.12
CA TRP A 381 1.56 -6.84 2.57
C TRP A 381 2.59 -5.73 2.45
N GLU A 382 2.36 -4.80 1.53
CA GLU A 382 3.29 -3.72 1.25
C GLU A 382 2.60 -2.37 1.32
N ILE A 383 3.40 -1.34 1.56
CA ILE A 383 2.96 0.05 1.60
C ILE A 383 3.04 0.64 0.20
N TYR A 384 1.94 1.26 -0.22
CA TYR A 384 1.78 1.98 -1.47
C TYR A 384 1.54 3.45 -1.17
N LEU A 385 2.04 4.31 -2.06
CA LEU A 385 1.71 5.73 -2.10
C LEU A 385 0.83 5.99 -3.31
N ILE A 386 -0.17 6.85 -3.15
CA ILE A 386 -1.04 7.33 -4.23
C ILE A 386 -1.35 8.81 -4.02
N GLY A 387 -1.49 9.57 -5.11
CA GLY A 387 -1.96 10.95 -5.05
C GLY A 387 -3.38 11.04 -4.50
N ALA A 388 -3.71 12.14 -3.84
CA ALA A 388 -5.07 12.43 -3.37
C ALA A 388 -6.09 12.60 -4.52
N ASP A 389 -5.62 12.69 -5.77
CA ASP A 389 -6.41 12.64 -6.99
C ASP A 389 -6.61 11.21 -7.55
N GLY A 390 -6.11 10.19 -6.84
CA GLY A 390 -6.17 8.79 -7.24
C GLY A 390 -5.13 8.38 -8.29
N LYS A 391 -4.12 9.21 -8.58
CA LYS A 391 -3.11 8.91 -9.60
C LYS A 391 -1.73 8.61 -9.00
N ASN A 392 -0.81 8.18 -9.85
CA ASN A 392 0.60 7.91 -9.50
C ASN A 392 0.74 6.91 -8.35
N GLU A 393 -0.14 5.91 -8.32
CA GLU A 393 -0.05 4.81 -7.38
C GLU A 393 1.25 4.03 -7.60
N ARG A 394 2.01 3.83 -6.54
CA ARG A 394 3.30 3.13 -6.58
C ARG A 394 3.60 2.44 -5.26
N ARG A 395 4.30 1.31 -5.33
CA ARG A 395 4.76 0.58 -4.15
C ARG A 395 6.01 1.24 -3.58
N VAL A 396 6.13 1.35 -2.26
CA VAL A 396 7.33 1.94 -1.61
C VAL A 396 8.10 0.99 -0.69
N THR A 397 7.49 -0.12 -0.29
CA THR A 397 8.16 -1.22 0.42
C THR A 397 8.07 -2.51 -0.38
N ASN A 398 9.13 -3.32 -0.37
CA ASN A 398 9.15 -4.64 -1.02
C ASN A 398 10.33 -5.51 -0.53
N ASP A 399 10.75 -5.30 0.72
CA ASP A 399 11.78 -6.14 1.33
C ASP A 399 11.18 -7.49 1.77
N ILE A 400 11.97 -8.38 2.36
CA ILE A 400 11.44 -9.61 2.94
C ILE A 400 10.43 -9.29 4.05
N GLY A 401 9.30 -9.98 4.09
CA GLY A 401 8.28 -9.79 5.14
C GLY A 401 7.31 -8.65 4.86
N ARG A 402 6.33 -8.51 5.75
CA ARG A 402 5.21 -7.60 5.64
C ARG A 402 5.61 -6.21 6.12
N SER A 403 5.03 -5.18 5.50
CA SER A 403 5.14 -3.77 5.88
C SER A 403 3.74 -3.19 6.08
N ILE A 404 3.43 -2.75 7.30
CA ILE A 404 2.08 -2.36 7.74
C ILE A 404 2.07 -1.10 8.61
N GLN A 405 0.88 -0.58 8.90
CA GLN A 405 0.65 0.56 9.82
C GLN A 405 1.53 1.79 9.53
N PRO A 406 1.50 2.34 8.29
CA PRO A 406 2.24 3.55 7.95
C PRO A 406 1.72 4.78 8.71
N ALA A 407 2.62 5.69 9.08
CA ALA A 407 2.28 7.03 9.55
C ALA A 407 3.30 8.05 9.04
N PHE A 408 2.83 9.16 8.47
CA PHE A 408 3.69 10.27 8.04
C PHE A 408 4.18 11.09 9.23
N SER A 409 5.41 11.60 9.13
CA SER A 409 5.89 12.66 10.02
C SER A 409 5.13 13.96 9.76
N PRO A 410 4.98 14.86 10.75
CA PRO A 410 4.27 16.14 10.58
C PRO A 410 4.86 17.06 9.51
N ASP A 411 6.14 16.92 9.20
CA ASP A 411 6.83 17.65 8.13
C ASP A 411 6.74 16.96 6.75
N GLY A 412 6.14 15.77 6.67
CA GLY A 412 6.00 14.98 5.44
C GLY A 412 7.29 14.37 4.91
N ARG A 413 8.42 14.50 5.63
CA ARG A 413 9.74 14.03 5.16
C ARG A 413 10.03 12.56 5.47
N HIS A 414 9.27 11.97 6.39
CA HIS A 414 9.46 10.59 6.82
C HIS A 414 8.15 9.81 6.83
N LEU A 415 8.28 8.49 6.72
CA LEU A 415 7.23 7.54 6.99
C LEU A 415 7.73 6.55 8.03
N VAL A 416 7.03 6.44 9.15
CA VAL A 416 7.25 5.36 10.12
C VAL A 416 6.28 4.23 9.80
N PHE A 417 6.74 2.99 9.92
CA PHE A 417 5.91 1.82 9.64
C PHE A 417 6.39 0.61 10.44
N VAL A 418 5.61 -0.46 10.43
CA VAL A 418 5.89 -1.71 11.14
C VAL A 418 6.25 -2.78 10.12
N SER A 419 7.29 -3.57 10.39
CA SER A 419 7.66 -4.69 9.52
C SER A 419 8.24 -5.86 10.30
N ASP A 420 7.93 -7.09 9.85
CA ASP A 420 8.47 -8.35 10.39
C ASP A 420 9.68 -8.86 9.60
N ARG A 421 10.29 -8.02 8.77
CA ARG A 421 11.50 -8.32 7.98
C ARG A 421 12.73 -8.79 8.77
N SER A 422 12.63 -8.81 10.09
CA SER A 422 13.65 -9.25 11.04
C SER A 422 13.02 -10.13 12.13
N ASP A 423 12.22 -11.12 11.70
CA ASP A 423 11.58 -12.21 12.47
C ASP A 423 10.43 -11.83 13.41
N THR A 424 10.48 -10.65 14.03
CA THR A 424 9.39 -10.08 14.84
C THR A 424 9.05 -8.67 14.35
N PHE A 425 7.89 -8.14 14.76
CA PHE A 425 7.45 -6.83 14.28
C PHE A 425 8.27 -5.70 14.92
N HIS A 426 9.00 -4.97 14.08
CA HIS A 426 9.76 -3.80 14.46
C HIS A 426 9.26 -2.54 13.78
N ILE A 427 9.60 -1.41 14.39
CA ILE A 427 9.31 -0.10 13.82
C ILE A 427 10.47 0.31 12.94
N TYR A 428 10.17 0.70 11.72
CA TYR A 428 11.11 1.19 10.72
C TYR A 428 10.79 2.64 10.38
N LEU A 429 11.84 3.41 10.07
CA LEU A 429 11.73 4.78 9.58
C LEU A 429 12.26 4.84 8.16
N MET A 430 11.44 5.33 7.25
CA MET A 430 11.77 5.64 5.86
C MET A 430 11.98 7.16 5.70
N SER A 431 13.01 7.57 4.97
CA SER A 431 13.29 8.97 4.65
C SER A 431 13.00 9.28 3.18
N PHE A 432 12.06 10.19 2.90
CA PHE A 432 11.74 10.59 1.52
C PHE A 432 12.82 11.45 0.87
N ASP A 433 13.72 12.04 1.67
CA ASP A 433 14.88 12.79 1.17
C ASP A 433 16.03 11.88 0.73
N GLU A 434 15.96 10.59 1.04
CA GLU A 434 16.99 9.59 0.74
C GLU A 434 16.42 8.49 -0.17
N PRO A 435 16.07 8.78 -1.43
CA PRO A 435 15.67 7.74 -2.38
C PRO A 435 16.82 6.77 -2.65
N VAL A 436 16.48 5.50 -2.89
CA VAL A 436 17.48 4.49 -3.29
C VAL A 436 18.15 4.93 -4.60
N THR A 437 19.47 5.05 -4.58
CA THR A 437 20.23 5.53 -5.75
C THR A 437 20.47 4.41 -6.75
N ARG A 438 20.93 4.78 -7.96
CA ARG A 438 21.38 3.81 -8.96
C ARG A 438 22.53 2.92 -8.44
N GLU A 439 23.39 3.46 -7.58
CA GLU A 439 24.51 2.72 -6.99
C GLU A 439 24.02 1.71 -5.95
N ASP A 440 23.08 2.13 -5.10
CA ASP A 440 22.43 1.24 -4.13
C ASP A 440 21.71 0.09 -4.82
N LEU A 441 20.98 0.42 -5.89
CA LEU A 441 20.32 -0.59 -6.73
C LEU A 441 21.35 -1.55 -7.35
N ALA A 442 22.48 -1.04 -7.84
CA ALA A 442 23.54 -1.89 -8.40
C ALA A 442 24.15 -2.84 -7.37
N LYS A 443 24.22 -2.44 -6.09
CA LYS A 443 24.63 -3.32 -4.97
C LYS A 443 23.54 -4.34 -4.64
N ARG A 444 22.27 -3.92 -4.59
CA ARG A 444 21.11 -4.81 -4.33
C ARG A 444 20.97 -5.91 -5.38
N LEU A 445 21.31 -5.61 -6.64
CA LEU A 445 21.23 -6.55 -7.75
C LEU A 445 22.45 -7.44 -7.92
N GLN A 446 23.53 -7.30 -7.12
CA GLN A 446 24.73 -8.16 -7.17
C GLN A 446 24.48 -9.53 -6.58
#